data_AF-A0A529ALZ3-F1
#
_entry.id   AF-A0A529ALZ3-F1
#
_cell.length_a   1.000
_cell.length_b   1.000
_cell.length_c   1.000
_cell.angle_alpha   90.00
_cell.angle_beta   90.00
_cell.angle_gamma   90.00
#
_symmetry.space_group_name_H-M   'P 1'
#
loop_
_entity.id
_entity.type
_entity.pdbx_description
1 polymer ?
#
loop_
_entity_poly.entity_id
_entity_poly.type
_entity_poly.pdbx_seq_one_letter_code
_entity_poly.pdbx_strand_id
1 'polypeptide(L)'
;LVGEVRGVGLIAAVELVGDKVTKTPWETAGALGGLVNGFMQQNGVISRNMGDALAFCPPLIITEPQVDQMIDAFERSLEAAAKQVGSQ
;
A
#
# COMPACT_ATOMS: atom_id res chain seq x y z
N LEU A 1 -0.17 -7.39 7.13
CA LEU A 1 -0.52 -6.10 6.49
C LEU A 1 -1.38 -6.26 5.25
N VAL A 2 -1.03 -7.02 4.21
CA VAL A 2 -1.94 -7.16 3.04
C VAL A 2 -3.07 -8.16 3.31
N GLY A 3 -4.33 -7.71 3.20
CA GLY A 3 -5.54 -8.53 3.39
C GLY A 3 -6.21 -8.95 2.09
N GLU A 4 -6.25 -8.06 1.09
CA GLU A 4 -6.80 -8.32 -0.24
C GLU A 4 -6.04 -7.52 -1.30
N VAL A 5 -5.89 -8.11 -2.49
CA VAL A 5 -5.42 -7.41 -3.68
C VAL A 5 -6.50 -7.57 -4.75
N ARG A 6 -6.96 -6.45 -5.33
CA ARG A 6 -7.98 -6.43 -6.37
C ARG A 6 -7.61 -5.45 -7.47
N GLY A 7 -8.00 -5.72 -8.70
CA GLY A 7 -7.70 -4.83 -9.82
C GLY A 7 -8.11 -5.37 -11.18
N VAL A 8 -8.13 -4.48 -12.17
CA VAL A 8 -8.34 -4.79 -13.58
C VAL A 8 -7.59 -3.77 -14.44
N GLY A 9 -6.84 -4.25 -15.45
CA GLY A 9 -5.99 -3.40 -16.28
C GLY A 9 -4.95 -2.64 -15.44
N LEU A 10 -4.87 -1.32 -15.61
CA LEU A 10 -3.96 -0.44 -14.86
C LEU A 10 -4.63 0.21 -13.63
N ILE A 11 -5.69 -0.40 -13.11
CA ILE A 11 -6.34 0.05 -11.87
C ILE A 11 -6.28 -1.11 -10.88
N ALA A 12 -5.61 -0.89 -9.76
CA ALA A 12 -5.50 -1.87 -8.68
C ALA A 12 -5.65 -1.20 -7.31
N ALA A 13 -6.05 -1.99 -6.31
CA ALA A 13 -6.07 -1.60 -4.93
C ALA A 13 -5.52 -2.73 -4.05
N VAL A 14 -4.78 -2.34 -3.02
CA VAL A 14 -4.29 -3.24 -1.97
C VAL A 14 -4.92 -2.84 -0.65
N GLU A 15 -5.73 -3.73 -0.10
CA GLU A 15 -6.37 -3.55 1.21
C GLU A 15 -5.40 -3.91 2.32
N LEU A 16 -5.16 -2.96 3.23
CA LEU A 16 -4.29 -3.17 4.38
C LEU A 16 -5.11 -3.50 5.64
N VAL A 17 -4.61 -4.46 6.41
CA VAL A 17 -5.20 -4.95 7.67
C VAL A 17 -4.09 -5.14 8.70
N GLY A 18 -4.42 -4.87 9.97
CA GLY A 18 -3.50 -5.10 11.10
C GLY A 18 -3.23 -6.59 11.29
N ASP A 19 -4.27 -7.42 11.18
CA ASP A 19 -4.19 -8.87 11.25
C ASP A 19 -4.79 -9.51 9.99
N LYS A 20 -4.03 -10.41 9.36
CA LYS A 20 -4.45 -11.13 8.15
C LYS A 20 -5.54 -12.17 8.41
N VAL A 21 -5.59 -12.75 9.61
CA VAL A 21 -6.55 -13.82 9.95
C VAL A 21 -7.92 -13.21 10.26
N THR A 22 -7.94 -12.21 11.13
CA THR A 22 -9.19 -11.57 11.57
C THR A 22 -9.63 -10.42 10.67
N LYS A 23 -8.75 -9.96 9.76
CA LYS A 23 -8.95 -8.79 8.88
C LYS A 23 -9.28 -7.51 9.65
N THR A 24 -8.83 -7.41 10.90
CA THR A 24 -9.11 -6.24 11.73
C THR A 24 -8.26 -5.04 11.30
N PRO A 25 -8.80 -3.81 11.36
CA PRO A 25 -8.02 -2.58 11.19
C PRO A 25 -6.89 -2.50 12.21
N TRP A 26 -5.84 -1.75 11.88
CA TRP A 26 -4.78 -1.39 12.83
C TRP A 26 -5.09 -0.02 13.45
N GLU A 27 -5.14 0.04 14.78
CA GLU A 27 -5.55 1.21 15.57
C GLU A 27 -6.93 1.80 15.16
N THR A 28 -6.93 2.73 14.20
CA THR A 28 -8.12 3.40 13.67
C THR A 28 -8.16 3.20 12.16
N ALA A 29 -9.36 2.98 11.60
CA ALA A 29 -9.53 2.83 10.16
C ALA A 29 -8.86 3.98 9.38
N GLY A 30 -7.97 3.63 8.45
CA GLY A 30 -7.19 4.57 7.64
C GLY A 30 -5.82 4.96 8.19
N ALA A 31 -5.51 4.64 9.45
CA ALA A 31 -4.19 4.92 10.02
C ALA A 31 -3.08 4.13 9.30
N LEU A 32 -3.33 2.85 9.01
CA LEU A 32 -2.37 2.00 8.32
C LEU A 32 -2.19 2.41 6.86
N GLY A 33 -3.28 2.74 6.17
CA GLY A 33 -3.24 3.30 4.82
C GLY A 33 -2.49 4.62 4.76
N GLY A 34 -2.73 5.53 5.71
CA GLY A 34 -2.00 6.79 5.81
C GLY A 34 -0.51 6.59 6.06
N LEU A 35 -0.16 5.65 6.95
CA LEU A 35 1.23 5.31 7.26
C LEU A 35 1.99 4.78 6.04
N VAL A 36 1.44 3.77 5.37
CA VAL A 36 2.08 3.18 4.18
C VAL A 36 2.13 4.19 3.03
N ASN A 37 1.09 5.02 2.86
CA ASN A 37 1.12 6.10 1.85
C ASN A 37 2.21 7.14 2.14
N GLY A 38 2.45 7.47 3.41
CA GLY A 38 3.55 8.34 3.81
C GLY A 38 4.91 7.77 3.43
N PHE A 39 5.14 6.48 3.67
CA PHE A 39 6.36 5.81 3.22
C PHE A 39 6.47 5.70 1.70
N MET A 40 5.36 5.52 0.99
CA MET A 40 5.35 5.49 -0.49
C MET A 40 5.85 6.82 -1.07
N GLN A 41 5.36 7.93 -0.52
CA GLN A 41 5.79 9.27 -0.92
C GLN A 41 7.29 9.49 -0.63
N GLN A 42 7.79 9.03 0.52
CA GLN A 42 9.23 9.08 0.84
C GLN A 42 10.07 8.22 -0.12
N ASN A 43 9.51 7.10 -0.60
CA ASN A 43 10.14 6.22 -1.59
C ASN A 43 9.97 6.70 -3.04
N GLY A 44 9.43 7.90 -3.26
CA GLY A 44 9.32 8.54 -4.58
C GLY A 44 8.09 8.15 -5.38
N VAL A 45 7.09 7.49 -4.78
CA VAL A 45 5.85 7.08 -5.44
C VAL A 45 4.65 7.76 -4.83
N ILE A 46 3.88 8.44 -5.67
CA ILE A 46 2.60 9.05 -5.26
C ILE A 46 1.51 7.99 -5.41
N SER A 47 0.90 7.62 -4.29
CA SER A 47 -0.30 6.79 -4.24
C SER A 47 -1.42 7.54 -3.50
N ARG A 48 -2.63 7.01 -3.60
CA ARG A 48 -3.79 7.49 -2.86
C ARG A 48 -4.25 6.39 -1.92
N ASN A 49 -4.26 6.67 -0.62
CA ASN A 49 -4.98 5.85 0.34
C ASN A 49 -6.45 6.29 0.43
N MET A 50 -7.36 5.32 0.48
CA MET A 50 -8.79 5.48 0.67
C MET A 50 -9.16 4.68 1.91
N GLY A 51 -8.98 5.28 3.09
CA GLY A 51 -8.88 4.50 4.32
C GLY A 51 -7.61 3.66 4.29
N ASP A 52 -7.74 2.35 4.50
CA ASP A 52 -6.62 1.38 4.49
C ASP A 52 -6.40 0.73 3.12
N ALA A 53 -7.19 1.10 2.12
CA ALA A 53 -6.99 0.67 0.73
C ALA A 53 -6.03 1.61 0.01
N LEU A 54 -4.89 1.10 -0.46
CA LEU A 54 -3.99 1.85 -1.34
C LEU A 54 -4.34 1.61 -2.80
N ALA A 55 -4.60 2.70 -3.54
CA ALA A 55 -4.96 2.67 -4.93
C ALA A 55 -3.76 2.93 -5.86
N PHE A 56 -3.69 2.16 -6.93
CA PHE A 56 -2.72 2.27 -8.01
C PHE A 56 -3.48 2.53 -9.31
N CYS A 57 -3.20 3.67 -9.94
CA CYS A 57 -3.76 4.07 -11.21
C CYS A 57 -2.69 4.86 -12.00
N PRO A 58 -1.60 4.20 -12.43
CA PRO A 58 -0.55 4.88 -13.18
C PRO A 58 -1.05 5.41 -14.54
N PRO A 59 -0.30 6.33 -15.17
CA PRO A 59 -0.55 6.73 -16.55
C PRO A 59 -0.56 5.54 -17.50
N LEU A 60 -1.41 5.58 -18.54
CA LEU A 60 -1.52 4.49 -19.53
C LEU A 60 -0.25 4.27 -20.36
N ILE A 61 0.70 5.20 -20.30
CA ILE A 61 2.01 5.13 -20.96
C ILE A 61 3.08 4.46 -20.09
N ILE A 62 2.71 3.93 -18.91
CA ILE A 62 3.66 3.28 -18.01
C ILE A 62 4.31 2.06 -18.68
N THR A 63 5.61 1.88 -18.46
CA THR A 63 6.36 0.73 -18.95
C THR A 63 6.50 -0.34 -17.86
N GLU A 64 6.79 -1.58 -18.25
CA GLU A 64 7.02 -2.68 -17.28
C GLU A 64 8.08 -2.31 -16.22
N PRO A 65 9.26 -1.74 -16.56
CA PRO A 65 10.24 -1.34 -15.55
C PRO A 65 9.74 -0.26 -14.58
N GLN A 66 8.84 0.63 -15.03
CA GLN A 66 8.24 1.64 -14.15
C GLN A 66 7.19 1.02 -13.21
N VAL A 67 6.49 -0.03 -13.66
CA VAL A 67 5.62 -0.83 -12.79
C VAL A 67 6.47 -1.50 -11.70
N ASP A 68 7.59 -2.12 -12.07
CA ASP A 68 8.50 -2.74 -11.11
C ASP A 68 8.99 -1.73 -10.08
N GLN A 69 9.43 -0.54 -10.51
CA GLN A 69 9.83 0.53 -9.60
C GLN A 69 8.72 0.96 -8.63
N MET A 70 7.48 1.03 -9.11
CA MET A 70 6.32 1.36 -8.30
C MET A 70 6.03 0.29 -7.23
N ILE A 71 6.16 -0.98 -7.60
CA ILE A 71 5.93 -2.12 -6.69
C ILE A 71 7.10 -2.27 -5.70
N ASP A 72 8.35 -2.07 -6.13
CA ASP A 72 9.52 -2.06 -5.25
C ASP A 72 9.41 -0.99 -4.15
N ALA A 73 8.94 0.21 -4.52
CA ALA A 73 8.67 1.26 -3.55
C ALA A 73 7.59 0.84 -2.55
N PHE A 74 6.54 0.16 -3.03
CA PHE A 74 5.47 -0.36 -2.19
C PHE A 74 5.93 -1.46 -1.23
N GLU A 75 6.76 -2.39 -1.69
CA GLU A 75 7.36 -3.42 -0.84
C GLU A 75 8.18 -2.79 0.29
N ARG A 76 9.09 -1.86 -0.03
CA ARG A 76 9.89 -1.12 0.97
C ARG A 76 9.00 -0.37 1.96
N SER A 77 7.92 0.25 1.49
CA SER A 77 6.96 0.96 2.35
C SER A 77 6.20 0.02 3.28
N LEU A 78 5.80 -1.16 2.79
CA LEU A 78 5.17 -2.19 3.61
C LEU A 78 6.11 -2.75 4.67
N GLU A 79 7.38 -3.00 4.35
CA GLU A 79 8.36 -3.46 5.32
C GLU A 79 8.60 -2.44 6.43
N ALA A 80 8.72 -1.15 6.08
CA ALA A 80 8.86 -0.06 7.04
C ALA A 80 7.63 0.00 7.97
N ALA A 81 6.42 -0.05 7.40
CA ALA A 81 5.20 -0.08 8.18
C ALA A 81 5.09 -1.34 9.06
N ALA A 82 5.49 -2.51 8.56
CA ALA A 82 5.45 -3.76 9.32
C ALA A 82 6.37 -3.72 10.54
N LYS A 83 7.55 -3.11 10.42
CA LYS A 83 8.46 -2.88 11.57
C LYS A 83 7.80 -2.00 12.62
N GLN A 84 7.09 -0.95 12.20
CA GLN A 84 6.45 -0.03 13.13
C GLN A 84 5.22 -0.63 13.80
N VAL A 85 4.40 -1.39 13.04
CA VAL A 85 3.23 -2.12 13.55
C VAL A 85 3.64 -3.25 14.49
N GLY A 86 4.71 -3.98 14.20
CA GLY A 86 5.20 -5.09 15.03
C GLY A 86 6.07 -4.68 16.22
N SER A 87 6.40 -3.39 16.36
CA SER A 87 7.14 -2.85 17.51
C SER A 87 6.20 -2.25 18.59
N GLN A 88 4.89 -2.39 18.44
CA GLN A 88 3.88 -2.09 19.46
C GLN A 88 3.32 -3.37 20.09
#